data_AF-A0A6J0UU03-F1
#
_entry.id   AF-A0A6J0UU03-F1
#
_cell.length_a   1.000
_cell.length_b   1.000
_cell.length_c   1.000
_cell.angle_alpha   90.00
_cell.angle_beta   90.00
_cell.angle_gamma   90.00
#
_symmetry.space_group_name_H-M   'P 1'
#
loop_
_entity.id
_entity.type
_entity.pdbx_description
1 polymer ?
#
loop_
_entity_poly.entity_id
_entity_poly.type
_entity_poly.pdbx_seq_one_letter_code
_entity_poly.pdbx_strand_id
1 'polypeptide(L)'
;MGSALEARVRAAFRDRLQLLKIPGKEDDFLPPACHLLAKRRELAEVERALLAKKEEFQMKMEELQERRQELEHKEGQLKEAILKFDKFLKENDAKQKRALRKATEEQQQASQRGAEAERLRPEIARLQRAKEKLQRRLAAHKAFPEYLQKVLEKSEQAQFGEIPELIGRFQTLMSTQASLAQRELVAREAVEEEHARLQQYVEESSNQILQQNNRVAELQSQLDQIRTRVLEGESNWIRIQNTAANKTLELGQIKLAALNLFQMVAKHRTVPADVAPDDTAAQLYVVQQCIVDLTDILADFRKGEPTYLPQPERTSASQLETQPT
;
A
#
# COMPACT_ATOMS: atom_id res chain seq x y z
N MET A 1 118.59 10.95 -3.96
CA MET A 1 118.93 10.97 -2.51
C MET A 1 120.22 10.20 -2.16
N GLY A 2 120.70 9.24 -2.96
CA GLY A 2 121.92 8.47 -2.66
C GLY A 2 123.26 9.25 -2.76
N SER A 3 123.40 10.19 -3.71
CA SER A 3 124.70 10.87 -3.95
C SER A 3 125.13 11.85 -2.85
N ALA A 4 124.18 12.50 -2.17
CA ALA A 4 124.47 13.44 -1.09
C ALA A 4 124.92 12.72 0.20
N LEU A 5 124.34 11.54 0.45
CA LEU A 5 124.76 10.68 1.55
C LEU A 5 126.15 10.09 1.29
N GLU A 6 126.41 9.64 0.06
CA GLU A 6 127.75 9.18 -0.35
C GLU A 6 128.82 10.28 -0.25
N ALA A 7 128.50 11.52 -0.64
CA ALA A 7 129.42 12.65 -0.54
C ALA A 7 129.76 12.98 0.92
N ARG A 8 128.76 12.95 1.83
CA ARG A 8 128.98 13.15 3.27
C ARG A 8 129.79 12.03 3.91
N VAL A 9 129.54 10.77 3.53
CA VAL A 9 130.32 9.63 4.03
C VAL A 9 131.76 9.71 3.51
N ARG A 10 131.97 10.06 2.23
CA ARG A 10 133.32 10.30 1.67
C ARG A 10 134.04 11.47 2.33
N ALA A 11 133.34 12.53 2.72
CA ALA A 11 133.93 13.66 3.44
C ALA A 11 134.33 13.25 4.88
N ALA A 12 133.42 12.59 5.61
CA ALA A 12 133.68 12.13 6.98
C ALA A 12 134.80 11.08 7.07
N PHE A 13 134.95 10.21 6.07
CA PHE A 13 136.07 9.28 5.98
C PHE A 13 137.40 10.00 5.70
N ARG A 14 137.38 11.06 4.87
CA ARG A 14 138.56 11.88 4.58
C ARG A 14 139.07 12.63 5.81
N ASP A 15 138.16 13.20 6.59
CA ASP A 15 138.52 13.90 7.84
C ASP A 15 139.06 12.95 8.92
N ARG A 16 138.53 11.72 9.00
CA ARG A 16 139.06 10.69 9.91
C ARG A 16 140.44 10.17 9.52
N LEU A 17 140.73 10.07 8.21
CA LEU A 17 142.07 9.72 7.72
C LEU A 17 143.09 10.84 7.97
N GLN A 18 142.67 12.11 7.97
CA GLN A 18 143.55 13.25 8.28
C GLN A 18 143.97 13.33 9.76
N LEU A 19 143.20 12.73 10.69
CA LEU A 19 143.54 12.66 12.11
C LEU A 19 144.58 11.58 12.45
N LEU A 20 144.84 10.62 11.54
CA LEU A 20 146.01 9.73 11.61
C LEU A 20 147.22 10.39 10.91
N LYS A 21 147.65 11.56 11.39
CA LYS A 21 149.00 12.05 11.10
C LYS A 21 149.98 11.25 11.96
N ILE A 22 150.65 10.28 11.34
CA ILE A 22 151.84 9.64 11.90
C ILE A 22 152.94 10.72 11.89
N PRO A 23 153.52 11.13 13.04
CA PRO A 23 154.56 12.16 13.05
C PRO A 23 155.81 11.68 12.30
N GLY A 24 156.36 12.53 11.44
CA GLY A 24 157.63 12.30 10.77
C GLY A 24 158.82 12.76 11.63
N LYS A 25 159.66 11.78 12.02
CA LYS A 25 161.10 11.78 12.38
C LYS A 25 161.70 12.88 13.26
N GLU A 26 162.52 12.44 14.22
CA GLU A 26 163.94 12.81 14.44
C GLU A 26 164.50 11.83 15.49
N ASP A 27 165.46 10.96 15.14
CA ASP A 27 166.21 10.13 16.10
C ASP A 27 167.51 9.65 15.42
N ASP A 28 168.45 10.57 15.23
CA ASP A 28 169.85 10.21 15.05
C ASP A 28 170.44 9.92 16.44
N PHE A 29 171.15 8.79 16.57
CA PHE A 29 171.88 8.28 17.74
C PHE A 29 171.09 7.52 18.84
N LEU A 30 170.37 6.44 18.48
CA LEU A 30 169.98 5.39 19.44
C LEU A 30 170.30 3.96 18.93
N PRO A 31 170.81 3.04 19.79
CA PRO A 31 171.22 1.68 19.37
C PRO A 31 170.06 0.81 18.81
N PRO A 32 170.32 -0.19 17.94
CA PRO A 32 169.29 -1.03 17.30
C PRO A 32 168.28 -1.71 18.25
N ALA A 33 168.66 -1.97 19.50
CA ALA A 33 167.77 -2.51 20.53
C ALA A 33 166.70 -1.51 21.00
N CYS A 34 166.97 -0.19 20.92
CA CYS A 34 166.04 0.88 21.32
C CYS A 34 164.98 1.16 20.24
N HIS A 35 165.33 1.06 18.95
CA HIS A 35 164.36 1.19 17.84
C HIS A 35 163.28 0.09 17.88
N LEU A 36 163.67 -1.14 18.20
CA LEU A 36 162.74 -2.26 18.28
C LEU A 36 161.76 -2.11 19.46
N LEU A 37 162.22 -1.51 20.57
CA LEU A 37 161.38 -1.15 21.72
C LEU A 37 160.43 0.02 21.42
N ALA A 38 160.90 1.07 20.73
CA ALA A 38 160.05 2.19 20.31
C ALA A 38 158.96 1.74 19.34
N LYS A 39 159.31 0.94 18.31
CA LYS A 39 158.33 0.37 17.38
C LYS A 39 157.36 -0.61 18.06
N ARG A 40 157.79 -1.37 19.07
CA ARG A 40 156.87 -2.19 19.90
C ARG A 40 155.92 -1.34 20.74
N ARG A 41 156.36 -0.19 21.27
CA ARG A 41 155.49 0.76 21.98
C ARG A 41 154.49 1.42 21.04
N GLU A 42 154.92 1.89 19.88
CA GLU A 42 154.03 2.44 18.85
C GLU A 42 153.01 1.40 18.37
N LEU A 43 153.45 0.15 18.11
CA LEU A 43 152.54 -0.94 17.77
C LEU A 43 151.53 -1.20 18.90
N ALA A 44 151.98 -1.21 20.16
CA ALA A 44 151.08 -1.38 21.31
C ALA A 44 150.11 -0.19 21.47
N GLU A 45 150.51 1.03 21.15
CA GLU A 45 149.64 2.22 21.20
C GLU A 45 148.63 2.22 20.05
N VAL A 46 149.05 1.87 18.84
CA VAL A 46 148.15 1.70 17.68
C VAL A 46 147.20 0.53 17.90
N GLU A 47 147.66 -0.58 18.47
CA GLU A 47 146.81 -1.71 18.86
C GLU A 47 145.80 -1.32 19.94
N ARG A 48 146.21 -0.56 20.97
CA ARG A 48 145.27 -0.02 21.97
C ARG A 48 144.25 0.94 21.36
N ALA A 49 144.66 1.84 20.47
CA ALA A 49 143.76 2.76 19.79
C ALA A 49 142.80 2.04 18.83
N LEU A 50 143.28 0.99 18.16
CA LEU A 50 142.48 0.13 17.30
C LEU A 50 141.45 -0.67 18.11
N LEU A 51 141.85 -1.21 19.26
CA LEU A 51 140.94 -1.89 20.19
C LEU A 51 139.88 -0.93 20.71
N ALA A 52 140.25 0.26 21.19
CA ALA A 52 139.29 1.28 21.63
C ALA A 52 138.32 1.70 20.50
N LYS A 53 138.79 1.82 19.25
CA LYS A 53 137.92 2.13 18.10
C LYS A 53 137.02 0.96 17.70
N LYS A 54 137.49 -0.28 17.85
CA LYS A 54 136.66 -1.48 17.66
C LYS A 54 135.58 -1.56 18.74
N GLU A 55 135.91 -1.28 19.99
CA GLU A 55 134.95 -1.21 21.10
C GLU A 55 133.92 -0.09 20.89
N GLU A 56 134.34 1.13 20.53
CA GLU A 56 133.42 2.23 20.20
C GLU A 56 132.49 1.90 19.02
N PHE A 57 133.01 1.23 17.99
CA PHE A 57 132.21 0.79 16.85
C PHE A 57 131.23 -0.30 17.25
N GLN A 58 131.67 -1.26 18.07
CA GLN A 58 130.85 -2.34 18.60
C GLN A 58 129.69 -1.78 19.44
N MET A 59 129.96 -0.87 20.37
CA MET A 59 128.91 -0.21 21.17
C MET A 59 127.90 0.55 20.30
N LYS A 60 128.36 1.25 19.26
CA LYS A 60 127.45 1.95 18.32
C LYS A 60 126.63 1.01 17.46
N MET A 61 127.19 -0.14 17.09
CA MET A 61 126.46 -1.16 16.33
C MET A 61 125.40 -1.81 17.20
N GLU A 62 125.70 -2.06 18.48
CA GLU A 62 124.76 -2.53 19.49
C GLU A 62 123.63 -1.52 19.71
N GLU A 63 123.94 -0.24 19.95
CA GLU A 63 122.92 0.83 20.10
C GLU A 63 122.01 0.97 18.87
N LEU A 64 122.59 0.92 17.65
CA LEU A 64 121.81 0.95 16.41
C LEU A 64 120.98 -0.31 16.22
N GLN A 65 121.45 -1.46 16.69
CA GLN A 65 120.71 -2.71 16.64
C GLN A 65 119.54 -2.69 17.62
N GLU A 66 119.75 -2.23 18.85
CA GLU A 66 118.68 -1.99 19.83
C GLU A 66 117.65 -1.01 19.28
N ARG A 67 118.10 0.11 18.69
CA ARG A 67 117.18 1.10 18.10
C ARG A 67 116.39 0.56 16.92
N ARG A 68 116.99 -0.30 16.09
CA ARG A 68 116.28 -1.00 15.01
C ARG A 68 115.21 -1.93 15.57
N GLN A 69 115.53 -2.71 16.60
CA GLN A 69 114.58 -3.61 17.26
C GLN A 69 113.42 -2.83 17.91
N GLU A 70 113.70 -1.71 18.56
CA GLU A 70 112.66 -0.83 19.11
C GLU A 70 111.72 -0.28 18.03
N LEU A 71 112.27 0.16 16.89
CA LEU A 71 111.47 0.69 15.78
C LEU A 71 110.60 -0.39 15.15
N GLU A 72 111.15 -1.58 14.94
CA GLU A 72 110.39 -2.73 14.43
C GLU A 72 109.27 -3.13 15.40
N HIS A 73 109.55 -3.12 16.70
CA HIS A 73 108.53 -3.36 17.73
C HIS A 73 107.42 -2.30 17.70
N LYS A 74 107.77 -1.01 17.61
CA LYS A 74 106.79 0.10 17.50
C LYS A 74 105.99 0.03 16.21
N GLU A 75 106.61 -0.33 15.10
CA GLU A 75 105.92 -0.53 13.82
C GLU A 75 104.93 -1.69 13.91
N GLY A 76 105.32 -2.80 14.54
CA GLY A 76 104.43 -3.93 14.84
C GLY A 76 103.23 -3.50 15.68
N GLN A 77 103.46 -2.77 16.78
CA GLN A 77 102.40 -2.23 17.63
C GLN A 77 101.43 -1.30 16.86
N LEU A 78 101.96 -0.43 15.99
CA LEU A 78 101.14 0.47 15.17
C LEU A 78 100.29 -0.31 14.17
N LYS A 79 100.86 -1.32 13.49
CA LYS A 79 100.12 -2.19 12.57
C LYS A 79 99.00 -2.92 13.29
N GLU A 80 99.27 -3.48 14.48
CA GLU A 80 98.23 -4.10 15.30
C GLU A 80 97.15 -3.11 15.74
N ALA A 81 97.54 -1.90 16.14
CA ALA A 81 96.59 -0.86 16.53
C ALA A 81 95.68 -0.48 15.36
N ILE A 82 96.23 -0.30 14.15
CA ILE A 82 95.44 -0.02 12.94
C ILE A 82 94.43 -1.13 12.67
N LEU A 83 94.83 -2.40 12.76
CA LEU A 83 93.91 -3.52 12.59
C LEU A 83 92.81 -3.55 13.65
N LYS A 84 93.15 -3.25 14.91
CA LYS A 84 92.18 -3.14 16.02
C LYS A 84 91.20 -1.98 15.78
N PHE A 85 91.69 -0.82 15.31
CA PHE A 85 90.84 0.33 14.98
C PHE A 85 89.93 0.08 13.78
N ASP A 86 90.43 -0.52 12.70
CA ASP A 86 89.61 -0.88 11.54
C ASP A 86 88.51 -1.88 11.94
N LYS A 87 88.85 -2.88 12.75
CA LYS A 87 87.86 -3.81 13.32
C LYS A 87 86.82 -3.09 14.18
N PHE A 88 87.25 -2.16 15.05
CA PHE A 88 86.35 -1.36 15.87
C PHE A 88 85.42 -0.48 15.03
N LEU A 89 85.93 0.19 14.00
CA LEU A 89 85.13 1.01 13.09
C LEU A 89 84.08 0.18 12.35
N LYS A 90 84.47 -0.98 11.81
CA LYS A 90 83.53 -1.90 11.15
C LYS A 90 82.45 -2.40 12.11
N GLU A 91 82.80 -2.74 13.35
CA GLU A 91 81.84 -3.15 14.36
C GLU A 91 80.92 -2.00 14.79
N ASN A 92 81.45 -0.79 14.92
CA ASN A 92 80.67 0.41 15.26
C ASN A 92 79.68 0.76 14.14
N ASP A 93 80.13 0.80 12.89
CA ASP A 93 79.28 1.00 11.71
C ASP A 93 78.20 -0.08 11.63
N ALA A 94 78.54 -1.34 11.92
CA ALA A 94 77.56 -2.42 11.95
C ALA A 94 76.54 -2.24 13.08
N LYS A 95 76.94 -1.76 14.26
CA LYS A 95 76.03 -1.42 15.37
C LYS A 95 75.13 -0.24 15.00
N GLN A 96 75.69 0.81 14.42
CA GLN A 96 74.95 2.00 13.98
C GLN A 96 73.93 1.63 12.90
N LYS A 97 74.33 0.85 11.88
CA LYS A 97 73.42 0.38 10.82
C LYS A 97 72.29 -0.50 11.38
N ARG A 98 72.58 -1.40 12.33
CA ARG A 98 71.56 -2.22 12.98
C ARG A 98 70.60 -1.37 13.82
N ALA A 99 71.12 -0.45 14.61
CA ALA A 99 70.31 0.46 15.43
C ALA A 99 69.40 1.33 14.55
N LEU A 100 69.93 1.88 13.45
CA LEU A 100 69.16 2.69 12.51
C LEU A 100 68.05 1.86 11.84
N ARG A 101 68.36 0.65 11.35
CA ARG A 101 67.35 -0.25 10.76
C ARG A 101 66.23 -0.56 11.75
N LYS A 102 66.60 -0.94 12.98
CA LYS A 102 65.62 -1.22 14.04
C LYS A 102 64.75 -0.01 14.36
N ALA A 103 65.35 1.18 14.47
CA ALA A 103 64.60 2.41 14.70
C ALA A 103 63.63 2.72 13.55
N THR A 104 64.06 2.54 12.29
CA THR A 104 63.18 2.76 11.13
C THR A 104 62.05 1.73 11.05
N GLU A 105 62.33 0.46 11.36
CA GLU A 105 61.31 -0.60 11.38
C GLU A 105 60.29 -0.35 12.50
N GLU A 106 60.73 0.02 13.70
CA GLU A 106 59.85 0.38 14.82
C GLU A 106 59.00 1.62 14.50
N GLN A 107 59.59 2.64 13.88
CA GLN A 107 58.85 3.84 13.45
C GLN A 107 57.78 3.51 12.39
N GLN A 108 58.11 2.66 11.41
CA GLN A 108 57.15 2.20 10.41
C GLN A 108 56.03 1.38 11.05
N GLN A 109 56.36 0.43 11.94
CA GLN A 109 55.36 -0.36 12.66
C GLN A 109 54.47 0.52 13.54
N ALA A 110 55.03 1.49 14.25
CA ALA A 110 54.28 2.44 15.06
C ALA A 110 53.33 3.29 14.20
N SER A 111 53.79 3.77 13.03
CA SER A 111 52.95 4.51 12.09
C SER A 111 51.82 3.66 11.52
N GLN A 112 52.07 2.39 11.18
CA GLN A 112 51.05 1.48 10.66
C GLN A 112 49.98 1.19 11.72
N ARG A 113 50.40 0.84 12.94
CA ARG A 113 49.47 0.61 14.07
C ARG A 113 48.71 1.88 14.44
N GLY A 114 49.35 3.05 14.39
CA GLY A 114 48.69 4.34 14.61
C GLY A 114 47.60 4.60 13.57
N ALA A 115 47.89 4.38 12.29
CA ALA A 115 46.91 4.54 11.22
C ALA A 115 45.74 3.55 11.35
N GLU A 116 45.99 2.30 11.74
CA GLU A 116 44.94 1.32 12.02
C GLU A 116 44.09 1.74 13.23
N ALA A 117 44.70 2.22 14.31
CA ALA A 117 43.99 2.72 15.48
C ALA A 117 43.07 3.90 15.13
N GLU A 118 43.55 4.87 14.34
CA GLU A 118 42.72 5.99 13.87
C GLU A 118 41.58 5.54 12.95
N ARG A 119 41.76 4.46 12.16
CA ARG A 119 40.69 3.88 11.34
C ARG A 119 39.65 3.13 12.17
N LEU A 120 40.07 2.42 13.22
CA LEU A 120 39.17 1.63 14.07
C LEU A 120 38.37 2.49 15.07
N ARG A 121 38.93 3.62 15.53
CA ARG A 121 38.25 4.56 16.43
C ARG A 121 36.85 5.00 15.96
N PRO A 122 36.64 5.50 14.73
CA PRO A 122 35.32 5.90 14.27
C PRO A 122 34.36 4.71 14.14
N GLU A 123 34.86 3.52 13.82
CA GLU A 123 34.04 2.31 13.74
C GLU A 123 33.55 1.88 15.13
N ILE A 124 34.42 1.90 16.14
CA ILE A 124 34.05 1.66 17.53
C ILE A 124 32.99 2.69 17.97
N ALA A 125 33.19 3.97 17.67
CA ALA A 125 32.22 5.02 17.99
C ALA A 125 30.86 4.80 17.28
N ARG A 126 30.88 4.36 16.02
CA ARG A 126 29.67 4.01 15.26
C ARG A 126 28.92 2.85 15.91
N LEU A 127 29.63 1.78 16.26
CA LEU A 127 29.05 0.60 16.91
C LEU A 127 28.51 0.93 18.31
N GLN A 128 29.21 1.77 19.08
CA GLN A 128 28.72 2.25 20.39
C GLN A 128 27.41 3.03 20.25
N ARG A 129 27.33 3.98 19.30
CA ARG A 129 26.08 4.71 19.01
C ARG A 129 24.94 3.78 18.60
N ALA A 130 25.23 2.78 17.77
CA ALA A 130 24.25 1.78 17.36
C ALA A 130 23.75 0.95 18.56
N LYS A 131 24.67 0.51 19.42
CA LYS A 131 24.35 -0.20 20.67
C LYS A 131 23.47 0.66 21.58
N GLU A 132 23.84 1.91 21.82
CA GLU A 132 23.04 2.83 22.64
C GLU A 132 21.63 3.04 22.06
N LYS A 133 21.51 3.21 20.74
CA LYS A 133 20.21 3.34 20.08
C LYS A 133 19.35 2.10 20.27
N LEU A 134 19.93 0.90 20.13
CA LEU A 134 19.24 -0.37 20.37
C LEU A 134 18.85 -0.52 21.85
N GLN A 135 19.72 -0.17 22.79
CA GLN A 135 19.43 -0.21 24.22
C GLN A 135 18.30 0.74 24.60
N ARG A 136 18.26 1.97 24.06
CA ARG A 136 17.16 2.91 24.28
C ARG A 136 15.83 2.36 23.75
N ARG A 137 15.83 1.74 22.56
CA ARG A 137 14.64 1.08 22.00
C ARG A 137 14.19 -0.07 22.90
N LEU A 138 15.12 -0.93 23.33
CA LEU A 138 14.79 -2.05 24.21
C LEU A 138 14.20 -1.57 25.55
N ALA A 139 14.78 -0.52 26.14
CA ALA A 139 14.26 0.09 27.36
C ALA A 139 12.86 0.68 27.17
N ALA A 140 12.62 1.39 26.05
CA ALA A 140 11.29 1.91 25.72
C ALA A 140 10.24 0.81 25.55
N HIS A 141 10.63 -0.35 25.01
CA HIS A 141 9.72 -1.48 24.83
C HIS A 141 9.65 -2.44 26.02
N LYS A 142 10.37 -2.20 27.11
CA LYS A 142 10.43 -3.11 28.28
C LYS A 142 9.07 -3.32 28.95
N ALA A 143 8.20 -2.31 28.90
CA ALA A 143 6.86 -2.39 29.51
C ALA A 143 5.96 -3.47 28.87
N PHE A 144 6.14 -3.77 27.58
CA PHE A 144 5.29 -4.74 26.87
C PHE A 144 5.47 -6.18 27.36
N PRO A 145 6.69 -6.77 27.40
CA PRO A 145 6.88 -8.11 27.94
C PRO A 145 6.56 -8.15 29.44
N GLU A 146 6.88 -7.11 30.23
CA GLU A 146 6.51 -7.05 31.66
C GLU A 146 4.99 -7.07 31.86
N TYR A 147 4.23 -6.38 31.01
CA TYR A 147 2.77 -6.44 31.02
C TYR A 147 2.26 -7.84 30.63
N LEU A 148 2.77 -8.42 29.54
CA LEU A 148 2.36 -9.75 29.08
C LEU A 148 2.70 -10.83 30.10
N GLN A 149 3.83 -10.72 30.79
CA GLN A 149 4.20 -11.58 31.92
C GLN A 149 3.14 -11.50 33.03
N LYS A 150 2.74 -10.29 33.43
CA LYS A 150 1.67 -10.09 34.43
C LYS A 150 0.32 -10.64 33.97
N VAL A 151 0.02 -10.58 32.68
CA VAL A 151 -1.20 -11.18 32.11
C VAL A 151 -1.14 -12.70 32.24
N LEU A 152 0.01 -13.31 31.92
CA LEU A 152 0.23 -14.76 32.10
C LEU A 152 0.13 -15.19 33.57
N GLU A 153 0.70 -14.42 34.49
CA GLU A 153 0.63 -14.68 35.94
C GLU A 153 -0.81 -14.59 36.47
N LYS A 154 -1.63 -13.71 35.90
CA LYS A 154 -3.04 -13.51 36.31
C LYS A 154 -4.02 -14.45 35.61
N SER A 155 -3.67 -15.04 34.48
CA SER A 155 -4.52 -16.03 33.83
C SER A 155 -4.57 -17.29 34.70
N GLU A 156 -5.67 -17.43 35.45
CA GLU A 156 -5.92 -18.52 36.40
C GLU A 156 -5.92 -19.92 35.75
N GLN A 157 -6.06 -19.99 34.43
CA GLN A 157 -5.83 -21.21 33.68
C GLN A 157 -4.47 -21.10 33.00
N ALA A 158 -3.57 -22.04 33.30
CA ALA A 158 -2.28 -22.27 32.63
C ALA A 158 -2.45 -22.71 31.16
N GLN A 159 -3.37 -22.07 30.42
CA GLN A 159 -3.65 -22.31 29.00
C GLN A 159 -2.51 -21.83 28.10
N PHE A 160 -1.58 -21.04 28.64
CA PHE A 160 -0.44 -20.48 27.91
C PHE A 160 0.82 -20.68 28.74
N GLY A 161 1.80 -21.38 28.18
CA GLY A 161 3.10 -21.58 28.82
C GLY A 161 4.01 -20.37 28.68
N GLU A 162 3.97 -19.70 27.53
CA GLU A 162 4.87 -18.58 27.22
C GLU A 162 4.19 -17.42 26.48
N ILE A 163 4.81 -16.24 26.54
CA ILE A 163 4.34 -15.02 25.84
C ILE A 163 4.14 -15.26 24.32
N PRO A 164 5.03 -15.97 23.60
CA PRO A 164 4.81 -16.24 22.18
C PRO A 164 3.55 -17.05 21.88
N GLU A 165 3.15 -17.99 22.75
CA GLU A 165 1.92 -18.77 22.59
C GLU A 165 0.68 -17.89 22.74
N LEU A 166 0.69 -16.98 23.72
CA LEU A 166 -0.37 -15.99 23.93
C LEU A 166 -0.52 -15.08 22.69
N ILE A 167 0.60 -14.59 22.17
CA ILE A 167 0.61 -13.77 20.94
C ILE A 167 0.10 -14.59 19.75
N GLY A 168 0.54 -15.85 19.61
CA GLY A 168 0.10 -16.75 18.56
C GLY A 168 -1.42 -16.95 18.57
N ARG A 169 -2.02 -17.27 19.73
CA ARG A 169 -3.48 -17.42 19.83
C ARG A 169 -4.21 -16.11 19.55
N PHE A 170 -3.68 -14.98 20.02
CA PHE A 170 -4.27 -13.67 19.71
C PHE A 170 -4.25 -13.40 18.19
N GLN A 171 -3.14 -13.68 17.51
CA GLN A 171 -3.03 -13.55 16.06
C GLN A 171 -4.00 -14.48 15.32
N THR A 172 -4.13 -15.73 15.76
CA THR A 172 -5.12 -16.66 15.22
C THR A 172 -6.54 -16.12 15.42
N LEU A 173 -6.87 -15.60 16.60
CA LEU A 173 -8.18 -15.03 16.90
C LEU A 173 -8.48 -13.78 16.06
N MET A 174 -7.49 -12.91 15.87
CA MET A 174 -7.63 -11.74 15.00
C MET A 174 -7.87 -12.16 13.54
N SER A 175 -7.15 -13.18 13.06
CA SER A 175 -7.33 -13.73 11.72
C SER A 175 -8.70 -14.39 11.52
N THR A 176 -9.17 -15.16 12.51
CA THR A 176 -10.50 -15.75 12.46
C THR A 176 -11.59 -14.69 12.57
N GLN A 177 -11.43 -13.66 13.41
CA GLN A 177 -12.35 -12.53 13.48
C GLN A 177 -12.46 -11.80 12.14
N ALA A 178 -11.34 -11.51 11.48
CA ALA A 178 -11.35 -10.88 10.17
C ALA A 178 -12.05 -11.75 9.12
N SER A 179 -11.80 -13.06 9.14
CA SER A 179 -12.44 -14.02 8.25
C SER A 179 -13.96 -14.12 8.50
N LEU A 180 -14.38 -14.11 9.77
CA LEU A 180 -15.79 -14.13 10.15
C LEU A 180 -16.50 -12.84 9.75
N ALA A 181 -15.89 -11.68 9.98
CA ALA A 181 -16.43 -10.39 9.56
C ALA A 181 -16.63 -10.32 8.04
N GLN A 182 -15.68 -10.84 7.26
CA GLN A 182 -15.83 -10.91 5.81
C GLN A 182 -16.98 -11.84 5.39
N ARG A 183 -17.12 -13.00 6.05
CA ARG A 183 -18.24 -13.92 5.77
C ARG A 183 -19.58 -13.32 6.15
N GLU A 184 -19.65 -12.61 7.28
CA GLU A 184 -20.85 -11.90 7.72
C GLU A 184 -21.27 -10.83 6.72
N LEU A 185 -20.32 -10.06 6.19
CA LEU A 185 -20.58 -9.08 5.13
C LEU A 185 -21.20 -9.74 3.91
N VAL A 186 -20.56 -10.80 3.38
CA VAL A 186 -21.06 -11.53 2.20
C VAL A 186 -22.44 -12.14 2.46
N ALA A 187 -22.67 -12.69 3.67
CA ALA A 187 -23.97 -13.24 4.03
C ALA A 187 -25.04 -12.15 4.12
N ARG A 188 -24.71 -10.95 4.62
CA ARG A 188 -25.62 -9.80 4.65
C ARG A 188 -25.96 -9.34 3.25
N GLU A 189 -24.98 -9.19 2.37
CA GLU A 189 -25.21 -8.80 0.97
C GLU A 189 -26.12 -9.82 0.25
N ALA A 190 -25.92 -11.12 0.46
CA ALA A 190 -26.79 -12.15 -0.09
C ALA A 190 -28.23 -12.07 0.44
N VAL A 191 -28.40 -11.80 1.73
CA VAL A 191 -29.72 -11.60 2.34
C VAL A 191 -30.40 -10.35 1.79
N GLU A 192 -29.67 -9.24 1.64
CA GLU A 192 -30.18 -8.01 1.03
C GLU A 192 -30.61 -8.23 -0.43
N GLU A 193 -29.84 -9.01 -1.21
CA GLU A 193 -30.21 -9.37 -2.58
C GLU A 193 -31.51 -10.18 -2.64
N GLU A 194 -31.66 -11.20 -1.80
CA GLU A 194 -32.89 -12.00 -1.73
C GLU A 194 -34.08 -11.17 -1.23
N HIS A 195 -33.88 -10.24 -0.28
CA HIS A 195 -34.92 -9.30 0.12
C HIS A 195 -35.34 -8.38 -1.02
N ALA A 196 -34.39 -7.87 -1.81
CA ALA A 196 -34.70 -7.04 -2.98
C ALA A 196 -35.50 -7.82 -4.03
N ARG A 197 -35.14 -9.08 -4.30
CA ARG A 197 -35.89 -9.97 -5.20
C ARG A 197 -37.31 -10.22 -4.70
N LEU A 198 -37.47 -10.49 -3.40
CA LEU A 198 -38.78 -10.68 -2.80
C LEU A 198 -39.64 -9.41 -2.89
N GLN A 199 -39.05 -8.25 -2.61
CA GLN A 199 -39.76 -6.97 -2.70
C GLN A 199 -40.25 -6.70 -4.13
N GLN A 200 -39.40 -6.92 -5.14
CA GLN A 200 -39.78 -6.81 -6.55
C GLN A 200 -40.95 -7.75 -6.88
N TYR A 201 -40.87 -9.01 -6.46
CA TYR A 201 -41.95 -9.97 -6.69
C TYR A 201 -43.28 -9.54 -6.04
N VAL A 202 -43.23 -9.02 -4.80
CA VAL A 202 -44.42 -8.52 -4.09
C VAL A 202 -45.02 -7.29 -4.80
N GLU A 203 -44.19 -6.36 -5.26
CA GLU A 203 -44.63 -5.20 -6.04
C GLU A 203 -45.27 -5.62 -7.37
N GLU A 204 -44.65 -6.54 -8.11
CA GLU A 204 -45.17 -7.09 -9.36
C GLU A 204 -46.52 -7.79 -9.14
N SER A 205 -46.62 -8.66 -8.12
CA SER A 205 -47.86 -9.36 -7.78
C SER A 205 -48.96 -8.38 -7.37
N SER A 206 -48.64 -7.38 -6.55
CA SER A 206 -49.60 -6.34 -6.13
C SER A 206 -50.11 -5.54 -7.33
N ASN A 207 -49.23 -5.22 -8.29
CA ASN A 207 -49.60 -4.56 -9.54
C ASN A 207 -50.51 -5.45 -10.39
N GLN A 208 -50.25 -6.75 -10.49
CA GLN A 208 -51.12 -7.70 -11.20
C GLN A 208 -52.50 -7.78 -10.55
N ILE A 209 -52.58 -7.85 -9.22
CA ILE A 209 -53.85 -7.85 -8.49
C ILE A 209 -54.62 -6.54 -8.76
N LEU A 210 -53.94 -5.39 -8.75
CA LEU A 210 -54.56 -4.10 -9.06
C LEU A 210 -55.11 -4.08 -10.51
N GLN A 211 -54.35 -4.58 -11.48
CA GLN A 211 -54.79 -4.69 -12.87
C GLN A 211 -56.02 -5.59 -13.01
N GLN A 212 -56.03 -6.76 -12.34
CA GLN A 212 -57.18 -7.65 -12.34
C GLN A 212 -58.42 -7.02 -11.68
N ASN A 213 -58.24 -6.34 -10.55
CA ASN A 213 -59.32 -5.62 -9.87
C ASN A 213 -59.91 -4.51 -10.76
N ASN A 214 -59.06 -3.75 -11.44
CA ASN A 214 -59.51 -2.75 -12.41
C ASN A 214 -60.32 -3.40 -13.55
N ARG A 215 -59.89 -4.56 -14.04
CA ARG A 215 -60.64 -5.29 -15.07
C ARG A 215 -61.98 -5.81 -14.56
N VAL A 216 -62.04 -6.29 -13.32
CA VAL A 216 -63.29 -6.69 -12.68
C VAL A 216 -64.24 -5.50 -12.57
N ALA A 217 -63.76 -4.35 -12.10
CA ALA A 217 -64.56 -3.13 -12.00
C ALA A 217 -65.09 -2.66 -13.38
N GLU A 218 -64.27 -2.74 -14.42
CA GLU A 218 -64.68 -2.42 -15.79
C GLU A 218 -65.79 -3.36 -16.29
N LEU A 219 -65.63 -4.67 -16.10
CA LEU A 219 -66.63 -5.67 -16.48
C LEU A 219 -67.93 -5.51 -15.69
N GLN A 220 -67.86 -5.20 -14.39
CA GLN A 220 -69.03 -4.90 -13.57
C GLN A 220 -69.78 -3.67 -14.09
N SER A 221 -69.06 -2.59 -14.42
CA SER A 221 -69.66 -1.39 -15.03
C SER A 221 -70.36 -1.69 -16.36
N GLN A 222 -69.74 -2.50 -17.23
CA GLN A 222 -70.36 -2.94 -18.48
C GLN A 222 -71.62 -3.77 -18.24
N LEU A 223 -71.58 -4.68 -17.26
CA LEU A 223 -72.71 -5.53 -16.90
C LEU A 223 -73.88 -4.67 -16.39
N ASP A 224 -73.62 -3.71 -15.51
CA ASP A 224 -74.65 -2.82 -14.97
C ASP A 224 -75.23 -1.89 -16.05
N GLN A 225 -74.42 -1.43 -17.00
CA GLN A 225 -74.91 -0.70 -18.18
C GLN A 225 -75.86 -1.56 -19.03
N ILE A 226 -75.50 -2.82 -19.30
CA ILE A 226 -76.36 -3.74 -20.05
C ILE A 226 -77.65 -4.03 -19.27
N ARG A 227 -77.57 -4.30 -17.97
CA ARG A 227 -78.75 -4.50 -17.10
C ARG A 227 -79.69 -3.31 -17.15
N THR A 228 -79.16 -2.09 -17.07
CA THR A 228 -79.96 -0.86 -17.15
C THR A 228 -80.70 -0.79 -18.48
N ARG A 229 -80.02 -1.05 -19.61
CA ARG A 229 -80.66 -1.09 -20.95
C ARG A 229 -81.73 -2.19 -21.07
N VAL A 230 -81.48 -3.36 -20.48
CA VAL A 230 -82.46 -4.46 -20.46
C VAL A 230 -83.71 -4.02 -19.69
N LEU A 231 -83.55 -3.44 -18.50
CA LEU A 231 -84.66 -2.93 -17.69
C LEU A 231 -85.45 -1.84 -18.42
N GLU A 232 -84.78 -0.92 -19.11
CA GLU A 232 -85.42 0.09 -19.97
C GLU A 232 -86.23 -0.56 -21.11
N GLY A 233 -85.69 -1.59 -21.75
CA GLY A 233 -86.38 -2.36 -22.79
C GLY A 233 -87.60 -3.10 -22.25
N GLU A 234 -87.48 -3.77 -21.10
CA GLU A 234 -88.58 -4.45 -20.42
C GLU A 234 -89.70 -3.49 -20.03
N SER A 235 -89.36 -2.32 -19.46
CA SER A 235 -90.34 -1.28 -19.12
C SER A 235 -91.09 -0.76 -20.35
N ASN A 236 -90.36 -0.50 -21.45
CA ASN A 236 -90.96 -0.12 -22.72
C ASN A 236 -91.90 -1.22 -23.26
N TRP A 237 -91.48 -2.48 -23.19
CA TRP A 237 -92.30 -3.63 -23.59
C TRP A 237 -93.59 -3.74 -22.77
N ILE A 238 -93.50 -3.64 -21.44
CA ILE A 238 -94.67 -3.64 -20.55
C ILE A 238 -95.62 -2.49 -20.91
N ARG A 239 -95.09 -1.29 -21.21
CA ARG A 239 -95.91 -0.15 -21.64
C ARG A 239 -96.63 -0.43 -22.96
N ILE A 240 -95.95 -1.01 -23.95
CA ILE A 240 -96.55 -1.41 -25.22
C ILE A 240 -97.65 -2.45 -24.98
N GLN A 241 -97.37 -3.47 -24.17
CA GLN A 241 -98.32 -4.53 -23.82
C GLN A 241 -99.56 -3.97 -23.12
N ASN A 242 -99.40 -3.11 -22.12
CA ASN A 242 -100.52 -2.44 -21.43
C ASN A 242 -101.32 -1.57 -22.40
N THR A 243 -100.64 -0.84 -23.29
CA THR A 243 -101.32 -0.02 -24.32
C THR A 243 -102.12 -0.90 -25.28
N ALA A 244 -101.54 -2.01 -25.74
CA ALA A 244 -102.21 -2.96 -26.62
C ALA A 244 -103.41 -3.61 -25.92
N ALA A 245 -103.27 -4.00 -24.65
CA ALA A 245 -104.37 -4.53 -23.83
C ALA A 245 -105.51 -3.51 -23.67
N ASN A 246 -105.19 -2.25 -23.35
CA ASN A 246 -106.17 -1.16 -23.27
C ASN A 246 -106.88 -0.93 -24.62
N LYS A 247 -106.14 -0.90 -25.74
CA LYS A 247 -106.72 -0.76 -27.08
C LYS A 247 -107.60 -1.93 -27.47
N THR A 248 -107.23 -3.15 -27.05
CA THR A 248 -108.03 -4.36 -27.26
C THR A 248 -109.32 -4.30 -26.44
N LEU A 249 -109.25 -3.81 -25.20
CA LEU A 249 -110.41 -3.60 -24.34
C LEU A 249 -111.34 -2.52 -24.89
N GLU A 250 -110.81 -1.36 -25.28
CA GLU A 250 -111.57 -0.27 -25.93
C GLU A 250 -112.27 -0.78 -27.20
N LEU A 251 -111.57 -1.52 -28.06
CA LEU A 251 -112.16 -2.14 -29.24
C LEU A 251 -113.30 -3.09 -28.84
N GLY A 252 -113.09 -3.95 -27.84
CA GLY A 252 -114.12 -4.86 -27.32
C GLY A 252 -115.35 -4.11 -26.78
N GLN A 253 -115.15 -3.00 -26.07
CA GLN A 253 -116.23 -2.14 -25.58
C GLN A 253 -117.00 -1.48 -26.72
N ILE A 254 -116.31 -0.95 -27.74
CA ILE A 254 -116.93 -0.37 -28.94
C ILE A 254 -117.76 -1.43 -29.66
N LYS A 255 -117.20 -2.63 -29.88
CA LYS A 255 -117.91 -3.75 -30.51
C LYS A 255 -119.17 -4.12 -29.73
N LEU A 256 -119.09 -4.21 -28.40
CA LEU A 256 -120.22 -4.54 -27.55
C LEU A 256 -121.28 -3.43 -27.55
N ALA A 257 -120.88 -2.16 -27.49
CA ALA A 257 -121.80 -1.02 -27.55
C ALA A 257 -122.51 -0.95 -28.92
N ALA A 258 -121.78 -1.14 -30.01
CA ALA A 258 -122.33 -1.23 -31.37
C ALA A 258 -123.33 -2.39 -31.49
N LEU A 259 -122.98 -3.58 -30.99
CA LEU A 259 -123.88 -4.73 -30.96
C LEU A 259 -125.14 -4.45 -30.13
N ASN A 260 -125.00 -3.84 -28.95
CA ASN A 260 -126.14 -3.49 -28.10
C ASN A 260 -127.08 -2.47 -28.78
N LEU A 261 -126.53 -1.43 -29.41
CA LEU A 261 -127.30 -0.45 -30.18
C LEU A 261 -128.01 -1.10 -31.37
N PHE A 262 -127.31 -1.96 -32.11
CA PHE A 262 -127.89 -2.74 -33.20
C PHE A 262 -129.05 -3.62 -32.71
N GLN A 263 -128.87 -4.33 -31.60
CA GLN A 263 -129.92 -5.15 -31.00
C GLN A 263 -131.14 -4.31 -30.56
N MET A 264 -130.93 -3.11 -30.02
CA MET A 264 -132.03 -2.19 -29.70
C MET A 264 -132.80 -1.77 -30.97
N VAL A 265 -132.10 -1.36 -32.02
CA VAL A 265 -132.70 -0.98 -33.31
C VAL A 265 -133.44 -2.16 -33.93
N ALA A 266 -132.84 -3.35 -33.94
CA ALA A 266 -133.46 -4.57 -34.44
C ALA A 266 -134.74 -4.93 -33.68
N LYS A 267 -134.76 -4.76 -32.35
CA LYS A 267 -135.97 -4.94 -31.51
C LYS A 267 -137.07 -3.95 -31.86
N HIS A 268 -136.74 -2.67 -32.09
CA HIS A 268 -137.73 -1.64 -32.42
C HIS A 268 -138.28 -1.74 -33.84
N ARG A 269 -137.47 -2.22 -34.80
CA ARG A 269 -137.89 -2.36 -36.20
C ARG A 269 -138.61 -3.66 -36.51
N THR A 270 -138.62 -4.67 -35.63
CA THR A 270 -139.18 -6.01 -35.93
C THR A 270 -138.68 -6.58 -37.27
N VAL A 271 -137.44 -6.28 -37.66
CA VAL A 271 -136.79 -6.84 -38.85
C VAL A 271 -135.55 -7.62 -38.38
N PRO A 272 -135.47 -8.94 -38.64
CA PRO A 272 -134.24 -9.68 -38.41
C PRO A 272 -133.25 -9.31 -39.52
N ALA A 273 -132.36 -8.36 -39.25
CA ALA A 273 -131.17 -8.18 -40.08
C ALA A 273 -130.15 -9.25 -39.65
N ASP A 274 -129.89 -10.22 -40.53
CA ASP A 274 -128.92 -11.30 -40.31
C ASP A 274 -127.49 -10.75 -40.45
N VAL A 275 -127.08 -9.97 -39.45
CA VAL A 275 -125.73 -9.38 -39.38
C VAL A 275 -124.91 -10.19 -38.39
N ALA A 276 -123.74 -10.67 -38.84
CA ALA A 276 -122.85 -11.46 -38.00
C ALA A 276 -122.43 -10.70 -36.74
N PRO A 277 -122.33 -11.37 -35.58
CA PRO A 277 -122.00 -10.72 -34.31
C PRO A 277 -120.61 -10.07 -34.29
N ASP A 278 -119.69 -10.51 -35.15
CA ASP A 278 -118.32 -9.98 -35.25
C ASP A 278 -118.15 -8.82 -36.26
N ASP A 279 -119.16 -8.54 -37.11
CA ASP A 279 -119.09 -7.46 -38.11
C ASP A 279 -119.67 -6.15 -37.57
N THR A 280 -118.84 -5.44 -36.83
CA THR A 280 -119.20 -4.16 -36.18
C THR A 280 -119.54 -3.06 -37.18
N ALA A 281 -118.93 -3.05 -38.37
CA ALA A 281 -119.17 -2.03 -39.37
C ALA A 281 -120.58 -2.17 -39.97
N ALA A 282 -120.98 -3.41 -40.30
CA ALA A 282 -122.33 -3.69 -40.76
C ALA A 282 -123.39 -3.40 -39.68
N GLN A 283 -123.11 -3.71 -38.42
CA GLN A 283 -124.02 -3.39 -37.28
C GLN A 283 -124.28 -1.89 -37.15
N LEU A 284 -123.21 -1.07 -37.17
CA LEU A 284 -123.32 0.38 -37.08
C LEU A 284 -124.01 0.99 -38.31
N TYR A 285 -123.82 0.43 -39.50
CA TYR A 285 -124.50 0.88 -40.71
C TYR A 285 -126.03 0.74 -40.59
N VAL A 286 -126.52 -0.38 -40.04
CA VAL A 286 -127.97 -0.56 -39.80
C VAL A 286 -128.49 0.40 -38.73
N VAL A 287 -127.72 0.63 -37.66
CA VAL A 287 -128.06 1.64 -36.64
C VAL A 287 -128.13 3.03 -37.26
N GLN A 288 -127.15 3.40 -38.09
CA GLN A 288 -127.11 4.68 -38.79
C GLN A 288 -128.34 4.85 -39.70
N GLN A 289 -128.66 3.84 -40.52
CA GLN A 289 -129.84 3.89 -41.39
C GLN A 289 -131.12 4.10 -40.57
N CYS A 290 -131.24 3.44 -39.41
CA CYS A 290 -132.39 3.65 -38.55
C CYS A 290 -132.46 5.07 -37.96
N ILE A 291 -131.33 5.64 -37.55
CA ILE A 291 -131.29 7.01 -37.03
C ILE A 291 -131.67 8.01 -38.13
N VAL A 292 -131.14 7.84 -39.35
CA VAL A 292 -131.48 8.70 -40.50
C VAL A 292 -132.98 8.62 -40.79
N ASP A 293 -133.54 7.42 -40.91
CA ASP A 293 -134.97 7.25 -41.15
C ASP A 293 -135.82 7.86 -40.02
N LEU A 294 -135.43 7.73 -38.74
CA LEU A 294 -136.12 8.39 -37.62
C LEU A 294 -136.00 9.91 -37.65
N THR A 295 -134.85 10.42 -38.10
CA THR A 295 -134.61 11.86 -38.24
C THR A 295 -135.43 12.44 -39.39
N ASP A 296 -135.56 11.71 -40.48
CA ASP A 296 -136.42 12.06 -41.62
C ASP A 296 -137.91 12.07 -41.20
N ILE A 297 -138.36 11.06 -40.44
CA ILE A 297 -139.71 11.03 -39.85
C ILE A 297 -139.95 12.24 -38.92
N LEU A 298 -138.99 12.60 -38.08
CA LEU A 298 -139.10 13.76 -37.20
C LEU A 298 -139.06 15.10 -37.97
N ALA A 299 -138.30 15.17 -39.06
CA ALA A 299 -138.28 16.31 -39.96
C ALA A 299 -139.62 16.49 -40.70
N ASP A 300 -140.30 15.39 -41.01
CA ASP A 300 -141.65 15.40 -41.58
C ASP A 300 -142.71 15.77 -40.54
N PHE A 301 -142.57 15.35 -39.27
CA PHE A 301 -143.45 15.79 -38.17
C PHE A 301 -143.33 17.29 -37.85
N ARG A 302 -142.15 17.89 -38.03
CA ARG A 302 -141.96 19.34 -37.82
C ARG A 302 -142.60 20.23 -38.91
N LYS A 303 -143.10 19.65 -40.00
CA LYS A 303 -143.76 20.38 -41.11
C LYS A 303 -145.29 20.43 -41.01
N GLY A 304 -145.92 19.82 -39.99
CA GLY A 304 -147.38 19.80 -39.83
C GLY A 304 -147.88 20.24 -38.45
N GLU A 305 -148.31 21.50 -38.34
CA GLU A 305 -149.37 22.01 -37.41
C GLU A 305 -149.06 22.31 -35.91
N PRO A 306 -149.82 23.23 -35.23
CA PRO A 306 -149.48 24.66 -35.13
C PRO A 306 -149.44 25.29 -33.69
N THR A 307 -148.86 26.50 -33.64
CA THR A 307 -148.86 27.64 -32.68
C THR A 307 -149.70 27.59 -31.37
N TYR A 308 -149.08 27.78 -30.18
CA TYR A 308 -149.08 29.03 -29.34
C TYR A 308 -148.48 28.79 -27.91
N LEU A 309 -147.85 29.86 -27.39
CA LEU A 309 -147.16 30.11 -26.09
C LEU A 309 -148.11 30.02 -24.86
N PRO A 310 -147.71 30.12 -23.54
CA PRO A 310 -146.54 30.84 -22.96
C PRO A 310 -145.86 30.27 -21.67
N GLN A 311 -144.68 30.86 -21.36
CA GLN A 311 -143.94 31.19 -20.10
C GLN A 311 -144.51 30.85 -18.68
N PRO A 312 -143.79 31.09 -17.55
CA PRO A 312 -142.37 30.95 -17.17
C PRO A 312 -142.21 30.33 -15.73
N GLU A 313 -141.02 30.51 -15.12
CA GLU A 313 -140.67 30.34 -13.68
C GLU A 313 -140.31 28.91 -13.21
N ARG A 314 -139.36 28.65 -12.32
CA ARG A 314 -138.34 29.42 -11.57
C ARG A 314 -137.46 28.38 -10.85
N THR A 315 -136.21 28.75 -10.56
CA THR A 315 -135.43 28.50 -9.32
C THR A 315 -135.61 27.13 -8.62
N SER A 316 -134.57 26.39 -8.25
CA SER A 316 -133.43 26.82 -7.41
C SER A 316 -132.47 25.64 -7.21
N ALA A 317 -131.20 25.97 -6.94
CA ALA A 317 -130.35 25.49 -5.83
C ALA A 317 -130.36 23.98 -5.49
N SER A 318 -129.27 23.32 -5.14
CA SER A 318 -128.06 23.75 -4.43
C SER A 318 -127.14 22.52 -4.44
N GLN A 319 -125.82 22.67 -4.62
CA GLN A 319 -124.80 22.42 -3.57
C GLN A 319 -124.59 20.93 -3.21
N LEU A 320 -123.40 20.40 -2.94
CA LEU A 320 -122.19 20.92 -2.31
C LEU A 320 -121.08 19.85 -2.48
N GLU A 321 -119.83 20.30 -2.66
CA GLU A 321 -118.58 19.84 -1.99
C GLU A 321 -118.25 18.32 -1.94
N THR A 322 -117.01 17.86 -2.11
CA THR A 322 -115.77 18.32 -1.47
C THR A 322 -114.55 17.61 -2.12
N GLN A 323 -113.40 18.28 -2.15
CA GLN A 323 -112.03 17.76 -2.39
C GLN A 323 -111.55 16.87 -1.22
N PRO A 324 -110.24 16.55 -0.99
CA PRO A 324 -108.99 16.58 -1.79
C PRO A 324 -108.30 15.18 -1.79
N THR A 325 -107.13 14.88 -2.36
CA THR A 325 -105.78 15.50 -2.32
C THR A 325 -104.93 14.93 -3.44
#